data_AF-A0A835NR19-F1
#
_entry.id   AF-A0A835NR19-F1
#
_cell.length_a   1.000
_cell.length_b   1.000
_cell.length_c   1.000
_cell.angle_alpha   90.00
_cell.angle_beta   90.00
_cell.angle_gamma   90.00
#
_symmetry.space_group_name_H-M   'P 1'
#
loop_
_entity.id
_entity.type
_entity.pdbx_description
1 polymer ?
#
loop_
_entity_poly.entity_id
_entity_poly.type
_entity_poly.pdbx_seq_one_letter_code
_entity_poly.pdbx_strand_id
1 'polypeptide(L)'
;MSRQKMESALDQLKHHTTVVADTGDFNAIDEYKPLDATTNPSLILAAAQMPAYQKLVDDAVAYGKKLGGSEEEQIKNASDKLFVLFGAEILKRIPGRVSTEVDARVLEAEYGIHCNMTLLFSFAQAVACAEAGVTLISPFVGRILDWYVANGDKKTYEPSEDPGVKSVTKIYNYYKKFGYKTIVMGASFRNTGQIKALTGCDYLTISPKLLAELSKEHVKLTPTLSVKEAQACDLEKIHLDEKAFRWHHNEDQMAVEKLSDGIRRFAADAVKLERMLKERMFSTENGK
;
A
#
# COMPACT_ATOMS: atom_id res chain seq x y z
N MET A 1 -40.67 4.10 18.04
CA MET A 1 -39.37 4.74 17.72
C MET A 1 -38.48 3.69 17.09
N SER A 2 -38.18 3.83 15.81
CA SER A 2 -37.24 2.94 15.10
C SER A 2 -35.87 3.06 15.76
N ARG A 3 -35.31 1.96 16.30
CA ARG A 3 -33.91 1.91 16.70
C ARG A 3 -33.09 2.13 15.43
N GLN A 4 -32.54 3.33 15.26
CA GLN A 4 -31.62 3.62 14.16
C GLN A 4 -30.47 2.61 14.26
N LYS A 5 -30.34 1.74 13.26
CA LYS A 5 -29.30 0.70 13.24
C LYS A 5 -27.96 1.43 13.20
N MET A 6 -27.08 1.12 14.14
CA MET A 6 -25.74 1.73 14.20
C MET A 6 -25.00 1.40 12.90
N GLU A 7 -24.48 2.44 12.25
CA GLU A 7 -23.67 2.34 11.05
C GLU A 7 -22.45 1.43 11.29
N SER A 8 -21.97 0.73 10.25
CA SER A 8 -20.79 -0.13 10.39
C SER A 8 -19.53 0.67 10.71
N ALA A 9 -18.51 0.04 11.26
CA ALA A 9 -17.22 0.69 11.49
C ALA A 9 -16.58 1.13 10.16
N LEU A 10 -16.78 0.37 9.08
CA LEU A 10 -16.30 0.76 7.75
C LEU A 10 -16.95 2.06 7.25
N ASP A 11 -18.27 2.18 7.38
CA ASP A 11 -19.00 3.36 6.90
C ASP A 11 -18.68 4.59 7.77
N GLN A 12 -18.59 4.42 9.10
CA GLN A 12 -18.13 5.48 10.00
C GLN A 12 -16.68 5.92 9.67
N LEU A 13 -15.78 5.00 9.32
CA LEU A 13 -14.42 5.32 8.93
C LEU A 13 -14.37 6.22 7.68
N LYS A 14 -15.24 5.97 6.69
CA LYS A 14 -15.33 6.75 5.44
C LYS A 14 -15.71 8.22 5.68
N HIS A 15 -16.27 8.58 6.83
CA HIS A 15 -16.55 9.97 7.20
C HIS A 15 -15.31 10.75 7.64
N HIS A 16 -14.24 10.07 8.04
CA HIS A 16 -13.05 10.69 8.64
C HIS A 16 -11.78 10.45 7.84
N THR A 17 -11.75 9.39 7.03
CA THR A 17 -10.58 8.91 6.32
C THR A 17 -10.99 8.39 4.96
N THR A 18 -10.17 8.67 3.95
CA THR A 18 -10.36 8.07 2.64
C THR A 18 -9.98 6.59 2.67
N VAL A 19 -10.94 5.71 2.40
CA VAL A 19 -10.72 4.27 2.36
C VAL A 19 -10.26 3.84 0.96
N VAL A 20 -9.13 3.14 0.91
CA VAL A 20 -8.51 2.57 -0.28
C VAL A 20 -8.51 1.04 -0.16
N ALA A 21 -8.78 0.31 -1.25
CA ALA A 21 -8.70 -1.15 -1.24
C ALA A 21 -7.31 -1.64 -1.65
N ASP A 22 -6.72 -2.50 -0.83
CA ASP A 22 -5.41 -3.11 -1.09
C ASP A 22 -5.58 -4.49 -1.76
N THR A 23 -5.84 -4.50 -3.07
CA THR A 23 -6.17 -5.73 -3.80
C THR A 23 -6.04 -5.61 -5.31
N GLY A 24 -5.68 -6.72 -5.97
CA GLY A 24 -5.84 -6.91 -7.41
C GLY A 24 -7.17 -7.59 -7.80
N ASP A 25 -7.98 -8.00 -6.80
CA ASP A 25 -9.26 -8.68 -7.00
C ASP A 25 -10.40 -7.67 -7.19
N PHE A 26 -10.97 -7.65 -8.40
CA PHE A 26 -12.04 -6.73 -8.78
C PHE A 26 -13.34 -6.95 -7.99
N ASN A 27 -13.63 -8.18 -7.57
CA ASN A 27 -14.85 -8.47 -6.82
C ASN A 27 -14.88 -7.72 -5.49
N ALA A 28 -13.73 -7.66 -4.80
CA ALA A 28 -13.61 -6.92 -3.54
C ALA A 28 -13.76 -5.41 -3.76
N ILE A 29 -13.31 -4.88 -4.90
CA ILE A 29 -13.48 -3.46 -5.24
C ILE A 29 -14.96 -3.14 -5.45
N ASP A 30 -15.65 -3.98 -6.21
CA ASP A 30 -17.09 -3.83 -6.49
C ASP A 30 -17.93 -3.95 -5.20
N GLU A 31 -17.53 -4.84 -4.28
CA GLU A 31 -18.19 -5.07 -2.98
C GLU A 31 -18.05 -3.86 -2.04
N TYR A 32 -16.83 -3.38 -1.82
CA TYR A 32 -16.55 -2.39 -0.77
C TYR A 32 -16.56 -0.94 -1.24
N LYS A 33 -16.58 -0.71 -2.56
CA LYS A 33 -16.67 0.61 -3.21
C LYS A 33 -15.69 1.62 -2.62
N PRO A 34 -14.37 1.35 -2.69
CA PRO A 34 -13.35 2.27 -2.20
C PRO A 34 -13.25 3.51 -3.13
N LEU A 35 -12.61 4.59 -2.64
CA LEU A 35 -12.31 5.73 -3.52
C LEU A 35 -11.16 5.40 -4.48
N ASP A 36 -10.07 4.88 -3.91
CA ASP A 36 -8.84 4.51 -4.62
C ASP A 36 -8.54 3.01 -4.42
N ALA A 37 -7.57 2.47 -5.15
CA ALA A 37 -7.04 1.13 -4.92
C ALA A 37 -5.51 1.09 -5.01
N THR A 38 -4.89 0.16 -4.28
CA THR A 38 -3.45 -0.13 -4.37
C THR A 38 -3.22 -1.56 -4.84
N THR A 39 -2.25 -1.73 -5.74
CA THR A 39 -1.70 -3.02 -6.13
C THR A 39 -0.20 -3.04 -5.89
N ASN A 40 0.35 -4.25 -5.84
CA ASN A 40 1.79 -4.52 -5.79
C ASN A 40 2.05 -5.88 -6.47
N PRO A 41 3.31 -6.26 -6.73
CA PRO A 41 3.62 -7.51 -7.43
C PRO A 41 3.00 -8.74 -6.79
N SER A 42 2.95 -8.81 -5.45
CA SER A 42 2.34 -9.93 -4.74
C SER A 42 0.83 -10.02 -4.98
N LEU A 43 0.12 -8.88 -4.99
CA LEU A 43 -1.33 -8.82 -5.24
C LEU A 43 -1.67 -9.13 -6.70
N ILE A 44 -0.89 -8.61 -7.65
CA ILE A 44 -1.08 -8.91 -9.07
C ILE A 44 -0.78 -10.38 -9.36
N LEU A 45 0.28 -10.95 -8.77
CA LEU A 45 0.57 -12.38 -8.88
C LEU A 45 -0.58 -13.24 -8.36
N ALA A 46 -1.12 -12.92 -7.18
CA ALA A 46 -2.24 -13.65 -6.62
C ALA A 46 -3.50 -13.55 -7.50
N ALA A 47 -3.83 -12.35 -7.99
CA ALA A 47 -4.98 -12.13 -8.85
C ALA A 47 -4.79 -12.82 -10.22
N ALA A 48 -3.60 -12.74 -10.82
CA ALA A 48 -3.31 -13.36 -12.11
C ALA A 48 -3.41 -14.90 -12.09
N GLN A 49 -3.37 -15.53 -10.91
CA GLN A 49 -3.59 -16.97 -10.75
C GLN A 49 -5.09 -17.35 -10.68
N MET A 50 -5.99 -16.37 -10.53
CA MET A 50 -7.42 -16.63 -10.43
C MET A 50 -8.02 -16.96 -11.81
N PRO A 51 -8.88 -17.99 -11.93
CA PRO A 51 -9.53 -18.35 -13.19
C PRO A 51 -10.29 -17.19 -13.85
N ALA A 52 -10.90 -16.32 -13.04
CA ALA A 52 -11.67 -15.17 -13.50
C ALA A 52 -10.82 -14.14 -14.28
N TYR A 53 -9.50 -14.11 -14.07
CA TYR A 53 -8.61 -13.08 -14.61
C TYR A 53 -7.65 -13.60 -15.69
N GLN A 54 -7.79 -14.87 -16.10
CA GLN A 54 -6.91 -15.49 -17.11
C GLN A 54 -6.92 -14.77 -18.45
N LYS A 55 -8.05 -14.17 -18.83
CA LYS A 55 -8.12 -13.38 -20.06
C LYS A 55 -7.11 -12.22 -20.07
N LEU A 56 -6.92 -11.54 -18.93
CA LEU A 56 -5.94 -10.45 -18.83
C LEU A 56 -4.51 -10.97 -18.95
N VAL A 57 -4.24 -12.16 -18.42
CA VAL A 57 -2.94 -12.84 -18.55
C VAL A 57 -2.68 -13.20 -20.01
N ASP A 58 -3.67 -13.80 -20.68
CA ASP A 58 -3.56 -14.18 -22.10
C ASP A 58 -3.35 -12.94 -23.00
N ASP A 59 -4.07 -11.84 -22.73
CA ASP A 59 -3.90 -10.57 -23.45
C ASP A 59 -2.49 -9.98 -23.24
N ALA A 60 -1.95 -10.05 -22.02
CA ALA A 60 -0.59 -9.60 -21.71
C ALA A 60 0.48 -10.46 -22.40
N VAL A 61 0.29 -11.78 -22.41
CA VAL A 61 1.16 -12.73 -23.13
C VAL A 61 1.14 -12.47 -24.64
N ALA A 62 -0.04 -12.28 -25.21
CA ALA A 62 -0.18 -11.96 -26.64
C ALA A 62 0.51 -10.64 -27.00
N TYR A 63 0.42 -9.64 -26.13
CA TYR A 63 1.13 -8.37 -26.28
C TYR A 63 2.66 -8.56 -26.26
N GLY A 64 3.18 -9.26 -25.25
CA GLY A 64 4.62 -9.54 -25.14
C GLY A 64 5.18 -10.26 -26.38
N LYS A 65 4.49 -11.31 -26.84
CA LYS A 65 4.86 -12.04 -28.07
C LYS A 65 4.83 -11.16 -29.31
N LYS A 66 3.84 -10.28 -29.43
CA LYS A 66 3.67 -9.40 -30.59
C LYS A 66 4.81 -8.38 -30.73
N LEU A 67 5.36 -7.88 -29.62
CA LEU A 67 6.49 -6.96 -29.66
C LEU A 67 7.79 -7.61 -30.15
N GLY A 68 7.91 -8.94 -30.06
CA GLY A 68 9.11 -9.67 -30.47
C GLY A 68 10.28 -9.41 -29.52
N GLY A 69 11.51 -9.67 -30.01
CA GLY A 69 12.73 -9.61 -29.20
C GLY A 69 13.05 -10.95 -28.53
N SER A 70 14.02 -10.92 -27.61
CA SER A 70 14.42 -12.07 -26.80
C SER A 70 13.29 -12.59 -25.90
N GLU A 71 13.37 -13.83 -25.43
CA GLU A 71 12.37 -14.36 -24.47
C GLU A 71 12.24 -13.46 -23.24
N GLU A 72 13.36 -12.95 -22.73
CA GLU A 72 13.42 -12.06 -21.56
C GLU A 72 12.68 -10.74 -21.82
N GLU A 73 12.90 -10.11 -22.98
CA GLU A 73 12.17 -8.90 -23.37
C GLU A 73 10.68 -9.14 -23.52
N GLN A 74 10.28 -10.28 -24.11
CA GLN A 74 8.87 -10.62 -24.27
C GLN A 74 8.18 -10.85 -22.91
N ILE A 75 8.85 -11.53 -21.97
CA ILE A 75 8.35 -11.77 -20.61
C ILE A 75 8.21 -10.46 -19.84
N LYS A 76 9.24 -9.59 -19.91
CA LYS A 76 9.21 -8.28 -19.26
C LYS A 76 8.07 -7.44 -19.80
N ASN A 77 7.92 -7.36 -21.12
CA ASN A 77 6.84 -6.63 -21.77
C ASN A 77 5.45 -7.18 -21.40
N ALA A 78 5.30 -8.50 -21.29
CA ALA A 78 4.06 -9.13 -20.83
C ALA A 78 3.79 -8.80 -19.35
N SER A 79 4.82 -8.81 -18.50
CA SER A 79 4.71 -8.43 -17.09
C SER A 79 4.22 -6.99 -16.97
N ASP A 80 4.91 -6.03 -17.59
CA ASP A 80 4.53 -4.61 -17.58
C ASP A 80 3.10 -4.41 -18.10
N LYS A 81 2.74 -5.10 -19.19
CA LYS A 81 1.39 -5.05 -19.75
C LYS A 81 0.34 -5.58 -18.79
N LEU A 82 0.64 -6.62 -18.03
CA LEU A 82 -0.29 -7.20 -17.06
C LEU A 82 -0.64 -6.20 -15.95
N PHE A 83 0.36 -5.50 -15.40
CA PHE A 83 0.13 -4.44 -14.42
C PHE A 83 -0.77 -3.33 -14.99
N VAL A 84 -0.52 -2.90 -16.23
CA VAL A 84 -1.34 -1.90 -16.92
C VAL A 84 -2.78 -2.39 -17.10
N LEU A 85 -2.98 -3.65 -17.49
CA LEU A 85 -4.32 -4.22 -17.71
C LEU A 85 -5.12 -4.29 -16.41
N PHE A 86 -4.52 -4.77 -15.31
CA PHE A 86 -5.16 -4.78 -14.00
C PHE A 86 -5.49 -3.36 -13.53
N GLY A 87 -4.54 -2.42 -13.64
CA GLY A 87 -4.78 -1.02 -13.29
C GLY A 87 -5.93 -0.39 -14.09
N ALA A 88 -5.98 -0.64 -15.40
CA ALA A 88 -7.05 -0.14 -16.26
C ALA A 88 -8.42 -0.73 -15.92
N GLU A 89 -8.49 -2.02 -15.57
CA GLU A 89 -9.74 -2.64 -15.11
C GLU A 89 -10.19 -2.08 -13.75
N ILE A 90 -9.28 -1.88 -12.82
CA ILE A 90 -9.58 -1.27 -11.52
C ILE A 90 -10.16 0.15 -11.71
N LEU A 91 -9.55 0.97 -12.55
CA LEU A 91 -10.01 2.35 -12.81
C LEU A 91 -11.42 2.45 -13.40
N LYS A 92 -11.94 1.39 -14.01
CA LYS A 92 -13.35 1.35 -14.48
C LYS A 92 -14.35 1.19 -13.33
N ARG A 93 -13.89 0.79 -12.15
CA ARG A 93 -14.70 0.39 -10.99
C ARG A 93 -14.60 1.36 -9.82
N ILE A 94 -13.56 2.19 -9.79
CA ILE A 94 -13.33 3.19 -8.74
C ILE A 94 -13.45 4.62 -9.30
N PRO A 95 -13.92 5.59 -8.50
CA PRO A 95 -14.01 6.98 -8.93
C PRO A 95 -12.67 7.74 -8.84
N GLY A 96 -11.68 7.20 -8.14
CA GLY A 96 -10.41 7.84 -7.91
C GLY A 96 -9.25 7.22 -8.71
N ARG A 97 -8.18 6.85 -8.02
CA ARG A 97 -6.89 6.46 -8.62
C ARG A 97 -6.48 5.05 -8.23
N VAL A 98 -5.66 4.42 -9.09
CA VAL A 98 -4.97 3.17 -8.78
C VAL A 98 -3.47 3.42 -8.64
N SER A 99 -2.89 2.96 -7.55
CA SER A 99 -1.43 2.93 -7.35
C SER A 99 -0.91 1.56 -7.76
N THR A 100 0.01 1.52 -8.72
CA THR A 100 0.71 0.29 -9.14
C THR A 100 2.21 0.47 -8.88
N GLU A 101 2.91 -0.55 -8.42
CA GLU A 101 4.36 -0.48 -8.23
C GLU A 101 5.09 -0.57 -9.59
N VAL A 102 5.59 0.56 -10.07
CA VAL A 102 6.41 0.74 -11.28
C VAL A 102 7.60 1.67 -10.93
N ASP A 103 8.69 1.66 -11.71
CA ASP A 103 9.89 2.47 -11.38
C ASP A 103 9.57 3.97 -11.36
N ALA A 104 9.61 4.58 -10.17
CA ALA A 104 9.22 5.95 -9.90
C ALA A 104 10.11 7.01 -10.57
N ARG A 105 11.38 6.68 -10.89
CA ARG A 105 12.38 7.69 -11.35
C ARG A 105 12.03 8.29 -12.71
N VAL A 106 11.33 7.54 -13.55
CA VAL A 106 10.89 7.97 -14.88
C VAL A 106 9.56 8.73 -14.80
N LEU A 107 8.72 8.43 -13.80
CA LEU A 107 7.29 8.78 -13.80
C LEU A 107 6.98 10.21 -13.33
N GLU A 108 7.58 10.68 -12.24
CA GLU A 108 7.34 12.06 -11.75
C GLU A 108 8.07 13.10 -12.61
N ALA A 109 9.35 12.85 -12.94
CA ALA A 109 10.21 13.83 -13.58
C ALA A 109 9.91 14.06 -15.07
N GLU A 110 9.48 13.03 -15.80
CA GLU A 110 9.28 13.12 -17.25
C GLU A 110 7.79 13.20 -17.65
N TYR A 111 6.88 12.62 -16.86
CA TYR A 111 5.48 12.43 -17.25
C TYR A 111 4.45 13.06 -16.29
N GLY A 112 4.89 13.66 -15.18
CA GLY A 112 3.99 14.26 -14.18
C GLY A 112 3.06 13.23 -13.52
N ILE A 113 3.50 11.97 -13.42
CA ILE A 113 2.74 10.89 -12.81
C ILE A 113 3.01 10.88 -11.31
N HIS A 114 1.98 11.15 -10.52
CA HIS A 114 2.04 11.16 -9.06
C HIS A 114 2.53 9.82 -8.47
N CYS A 115 3.57 9.87 -7.65
CA CYS A 115 4.19 8.74 -6.99
C CYS A 115 3.61 8.46 -5.60
N ASN A 116 3.55 7.16 -5.29
CA ASN A 116 3.30 6.62 -3.96
C ASN A 116 4.61 6.02 -3.43
N MET A 117 5.20 6.63 -2.41
CA MET A 117 6.39 6.08 -1.75
C MET A 117 6.00 5.01 -0.73
N THR A 118 6.16 3.74 -1.11
CA THR A 118 5.85 2.56 -0.29
C THR A 118 7.07 2.07 0.53
N LEU A 119 6.92 0.99 1.29
CA LEU A 119 7.95 0.43 2.18
C LEU A 119 8.57 1.50 3.11
N LEU A 120 7.73 2.40 3.61
CA LEU A 120 8.13 3.45 4.52
C LEU A 120 8.00 2.96 5.97
N PHE A 121 9.12 2.96 6.69
CA PHE A 121 9.20 2.42 8.06
C PHE A 121 9.78 3.44 9.04
N SER A 122 10.89 4.07 8.68
CA SER A 122 11.60 5.04 9.53
C SER A 122 11.02 6.44 9.40
N PHE A 123 11.18 7.22 10.46
CA PHE A 123 10.86 8.64 10.44
C PHE A 123 11.76 9.42 9.46
N ALA A 124 13.02 9.00 9.26
CA ALA A 124 13.94 9.60 8.31
C ALA A 124 13.41 9.53 6.86
N GLN A 125 12.83 8.40 6.46
CA GLN A 125 12.17 8.25 5.16
C GLN A 125 10.99 9.21 5.01
N ALA A 126 10.16 9.36 6.06
CA ALA A 126 9.04 10.30 6.04
C ALA A 126 9.52 11.74 5.83
N VAL A 127 10.50 12.20 6.61
CA VAL A 127 11.04 13.56 6.44
C VAL A 127 11.58 13.78 5.02
N ALA A 128 12.39 12.84 4.51
CA ALA A 128 12.93 12.94 3.16
C ALA A 128 11.84 13.00 2.08
N CYS A 129 10.78 12.18 2.22
CA CYS A 129 9.63 12.21 1.30
C CYS A 129 8.88 13.55 1.36
N ALA A 130 8.68 14.10 2.56
CA ALA A 130 8.01 15.38 2.75
C ALA A 130 8.80 16.54 2.12
N GLU A 131 10.12 16.55 2.29
CA GLU A 131 11.01 17.58 1.73
C GLU A 131 11.15 17.47 0.20
N ALA A 132 11.11 16.25 -0.33
CA ALA A 132 11.06 16.00 -1.77
C ALA A 132 9.69 16.38 -2.39
N GLY A 133 8.68 16.70 -1.58
CA GLY A 133 7.36 17.11 -2.06
C GLY A 133 6.59 16.00 -2.77
N VAL A 134 6.84 14.73 -2.43
CA VAL A 134 6.14 13.60 -3.06
C VAL A 134 4.64 13.69 -2.82
N THR A 135 3.84 13.17 -3.76
CA THR A 135 2.38 13.28 -3.67
C THR A 135 1.82 12.50 -2.48
N LEU A 136 2.28 11.26 -2.28
CA LEU A 136 1.74 10.35 -1.27
C LEU A 136 2.83 9.44 -0.70
N ILE A 137 2.71 9.08 0.58
CA ILE A 137 3.49 8.02 1.22
C ILE A 137 2.59 6.91 1.78
N SER A 138 3.10 5.67 1.74
CA SER A 138 2.45 4.49 2.34
C SER A 138 3.27 3.90 3.48
N PRO A 139 3.25 4.48 4.70
CA PRO A 139 3.90 3.89 5.86
C PRO A 139 3.22 2.58 6.30
N PHE A 140 4.02 1.55 6.52
CA PHE A 140 3.52 0.22 6.86
C PHE A 140 3.31 0.07 8.36
N VAL A 141 2.14 -0.38 8.77
CA VAL A 141 1.78 -0.56 10.19
C VAL A 141 2.07 -1.98 10.65
N GLY A 142 1.44 -2.97 10.02
CA GLY A 142 1.51 -4.35 10.46
C GLY A 142 2.88 -4.99 10.33
N ARG A 143 3.70 -4.61 9.33
CA ARG A 143 5.08 -5.11 9.24
C ARG A 143 5.97 -4.57 10.35
N ILE A 144 5.68 -3.38 10.89
CA ILE A 144 6.36 -2.87 12.08
C ILE A 144 5.97 -3.73 13.28
N LEU A 145 4.67 -3.98 13.48
CA LEU A 145 4.20 -4.90 14.53
C LEU A 145 4.90 -6.27 14.45
N ASP A 146 4.96 -6.88 13.26
CA ASP A 146 5.61 -8.19 13.07
C ASP A 146 7.07 -8.18 13.56
N TRP A 147 7.80 -7.09 13.30
CA TRP A 147 9.20 -7.00 13.72
C TRP A 147 9.32 -6.96 15.25
N TYR A 148 8.51 -6.12 15.91
CA TYR A 148 8.54 -5.98 17.35
C TYR A 148 8.05 -7.24 18.08
N VAL A 149 7.07 -7.95 17.52
CA VAL A 149 6.64 -9.26 18.04
C VAL A 149 7.74 -10.30 17.87
N ALA A 150 8.50 -10.29 16.76
CA ALA A 150 9.58 -11.25 16.55
C ALA A 150 10.80 -10.97 17.44
N ASN A 151 11.17 -9.69 17.62
CA ASN A 151 12.45 -9.30 18.23
C ASN A 151 12.35 -8.74 19.66
N GLY A 152 11.16 -8.39 20.14
CA GLY A 152 10.95 -7.86 21.50
C GLY A 152 10.27 -8.86 22.44
N ASP A 153 10.28 -8.57 23.74
CA ASP A 153 9.63 -9.42 24.77
C ASP A 153 8.10 -9.35 24.71
N LYS A 154 7.56 -8.18 24.36
CA LYS A 154 6.11 -7.95 24.25
C LYS A 154 5.56 -8.51 22.93
N LYS A 155 4.63 -9.46 23.03
CA LYS A 155 4.04 -10.17 21.88
C LYS A 155 2.63 -9.71 21.49
N THR A 156 1.98 -8.95 22.38
CA THR A 156 0.64 -8.40 22.16
C THR A 156 0.65 -6.91 22.49
N TYR A 157 -0.10 -6.13 21.72
CA TYR A 157 -0.13 -4.68 21.82
C TYR A 157 -1.58 -4.23 21.78
N GLU A 158 -1.96 -3.34 22.70
CA GLU A 158 -3.20 -2.59 22.55
C GLU A 158 -3.09 -1.66 21.33
N PRO A 159 -4.20 -1.29 20.68
CA PRO A 159 -4.14 -0.50 19.44
C PRO A 159 -3.34 0.81 19.55
N SER A 160 -3.40 1.50 20.69
CA SER A 160 -2.64 2.74 20.94
C SER A 160 -1.16 2.49 21.26
N GLU A 161 -0.81 1.27 21.63
CA GLU A 161 0.56 0.88 21.97
C GLU A 161 1.31 0.28 20.79
N ASP A 162 0.58 -0.15 19.75
CA ASP A 162 1.12 -0.76 18.54
C ASP A 162 2.21 0.13 17.92
N PRO A 163 3.42 -0.42 17.69
CA PRO A 163 4.55 0.38 17.21
C PRO A 163 4.35 0.91 15.79
N GLY A 164 3.58 0.22 14.95
CA GLY A 164 3.22 0.70 13.62
C GLY A 164 2.22 1.85 13.68
N VAL A 165 1.21 1.75 14.54
CA VAL A 165 0.25 2.84 14.78
C VAL A 165 0.96 4.09 15.31
N LYS A 166 1.89 3.91 16.25
CA LYS A 166 2.73 5.01 16.77
C LYS A 166 3.59 5.64 15.68
N SER A 167 4.21 4.84 14.81
CA SER A 167 5.01 5.34 13.68
C SER A 167 4.16 6.22 12.75
N VAL A 168 3.01 5.73 12.29
CA VAL A 168 2.12 6.50 11.41
C VAL A 168 1.57 7.76 12.10
N THR A 169 1.21 7.65 13.38
CA THR A 169 0.75 8.81 14.17
C THR A 169 1.82 9.90 14.24
N LYS A 170 3.08 9.53 14.50
CA LYS A 170 4.20 10.49 14.52
C LYS A 170 4.39 11.15 13.15
N ILE A 171 4.33 10.38 12.07
CA ILE A 171 4.49 10.88 10.70
C ILE A 171 3.35 11.85 10.34
N TYR A 172 2.10 11.45 10.58
CA TYR A 172 0.93 12.28 10.34
C TYR A 172 1.04 13.61 11.10
N ASN A 173 1.34 13.54 12.40
CA ASN A 173 1.46 14.74 13.23
C ASN A 173 2.56 15.67 12.73
N TYR A 174 3.72 15.14 12.36
CA TYR A 174 4.81 15.93 11.78
C TYR A 174 4.38 16.63 10.48
N TYR A 175 3.72 15.89 9.59
CA TYR A 175 3.30 16.40 8.29
C TYR A 175 2.30 17.54 8.45
N LYS A 176 1.26 17.34 9.29
CA LYS A 176 0.22 18.35 9.51
C LYS A 176 0.72 19.54 10.33
N LYS A 177 1.61 19.33 11.31
CA LYS A 177 2.23 20.42 12.08
C LYS A 177 3.00 21.37 11.19
N PHE A 178 3.81 20.85 10.27
CA PHE A 178 4.70 21.65 9.43
C PHE A 178 4.15 21.98 8.05
N GLY A 179 2.87 21.67 7.80
CA GLY A 179 2.15 22.09 6.59
C GLY A 179 2.55 21.34 5.32
N TYR A 180 3.17 20.16 5.44
CA TYR A 180 3.51 19.33 4.28
C TYR A 180 2.24 18.84 3.57
N LYS A 181 2.28 18.84 2.23
CA LYS A 181 1.14 18.50 1.37
C LYS A 181 1.06 17.02 1.00
N THR A 182 2.15 16.29 1.20
CA THR A 182 2.20 14.85 0.99
C THR A 182 1.10 14.15 1.78
N ILE A 183 0.34 13.31 1.10
CA ILE A 183 -0.75 12.52 1.68
C ILE A 183 -0.15 11.38 2.51
N VAL A 184 -0.69 11.15 3.72
CA VAL A 184 -0.31 10.02 4.56
C VAL A 184 -1.34 8.90 4.41
N MET A 185 -0.94 7.78 3.79
CA MET A 185 -1.77 6.60 3.62
C MET A 185 -1.27 5.42 4.46
N GLY A 186 -1.82 5.19 5.65
CA GLY A 186 -1.45 4.01 6.45
C GLY A 186 -1.74 2.70 5.68
N ALA A 187 -0.80 1.75 5.71
CA ALA A 187 -0.86 0.53 4.90
C ALA A 187 -0.43 -0.74 5.66
N SER A 188 -0.67 -1.90 5.05
CA SER A 188 -0.23 -3.22 5.53
C SER A 188 -0.72 -3.58 6.95
N PHE A 189 -2.02 -3.46 7.21
CA PHE A 189 -2.62 -3.80 8.52
C PHE A 189 -2.63 -5.31 8.82
N ARG A 190 -2.70 -5.66 10.11
CA ARG A 190 -2.87 -7.04 10.62
C ARG A 190 -4.26 -7.27 11.21
N ASN A 191 -4.87 -6.23 11.77
CA ASN A 191 -6.16 -6.31 12.46
C ASN A 191 -6.93 -4.98 12.37
N THR A 192 -8.24 -5.02 12.63
CA THR A 192 -9.10 -3.83 12.61
C THR A 192 -8.75 -2.83 13.72
N GLY A 193 -8.15 -3.28 14.82
CA GLY A 193 -7.70 -2.41 15.92
C GLY A 193 -6.72 -1.34 15.46
N GLN A 194 -5.72 -1.71 14.67
CA GLN A 194 -4.75 -0.78 14.08
C GLN A 194 -5.41 0.26 13.17
N ILE A 195 -6.38 -0.17 12.36
CA ILE A 195 -7.10 0.72 11.43
C ILE A 195 -7.93 1.73 12.24
N LYS A 196 -8.71 1.24 13.21
CA LYS A 196 -9.54 2.08 14.08
C LYS A 196 -8.69 3.10 14.86
N ALA A 197 -7.49 2.71 15.30
CA ALA A 197 -6.55 3.58 15.99
C ALA A 197 -5.91 4.67 15.11
N LEU A 198 -6.08 4.61 13.79
CA LEU A 198 -5.62 5.63 12.83
C LEU A 198 -6.80 6.35 12.14
N THR A 199 -8.01 6.29 12.69
CA THR A 199 -9.17 7.02 12.17
C THR A 199 -8.88 8.53 12.18
N GLY A 200 -9.02 9.19 11.04
CA GLY A 200 -8.62 10.59 10.82
C GLY A 200 -7.28 10.76 10.08
N CYS A 201 -6.56 9.67 9.81
CA CYS A 201 -5.50 9.66 8.79
C CYS A 201 -6.08 10.07 7.44
N ASP A 202 -5.28 10.68 6.55
CA ASP A 202 -5.78 11.16 5.27
C ASP A 202 -6.41 10.00 4.47
N TYR A 203 -5.63 8.93 4.33
CA TYR A 203 -5.98 7.72 3.60
C TYR A 203 -5.60 6.49 4.44
N LEU A 204 -6.31 5.38 4.26
CA LEU A 204 -5.90 4.06 4.74
C LEU A 204 -6.17 3.03 3.65
N THR A 205 -5.14 2.28 3.26
CA THR A 205 -5.28 1.15 2.33
C THR A 205 -5.43 -0.17 3.08
N ILE A 206 -6.55 -0.85 2.83
CA ILE A 206 -7.07 -1.92 3.67
C ILE A 206 -7.36 -3.14 2.80
N SER A 207 -6.91 -4.32 3.24
CA SER A 207 -7.16 -5.58 2.54
C SER A 207 -8.65 -5.96 2.56
N PRO A 208 -9.14 -6.71 1.55
CA PRO A 208 -10.54 -7.15 1.50
C PRO A 208 -11.00 -7.87 2.77
N LYS A 209 -10.12 -8.68 3.36
CA LYS A 209 -10.41 -9.37 4.62
C LYS A 209 -10.75 -8.39 5.74
N LEU A 210 -9.94 -7.35 5.93
CA LEU A 210 -10.14 -6.37 7.01
C LEU A 210 -11.30 -5.42 6.70
N LEU A 211 -11.57 -5.11 5.42
CA LEU A 211 -12.79 -4.42 5.00
C LEU A 211 -14.04 -5.23 5.37
N ALA A 212 -14.02 -6.53 5.13
CA ALA A 212 -15.11 -7.45 5.50
C ALA A 212 -15.32 -7.55 7.02
N GLU A 213 -14.26 -7.45 7.81
CA GLU A 213 -14.34 -7.42 9.27
C GLU A 213 -14.95 -6.09 9.74
N LEU A 214 -14.45 -4.95 9.25
CA LEU A 214 -14.96 -3.62 9.59
C LEU A 214 -16.43 -3.41 9.19
N SER A 215 -16.87 -4.00 8.08
CA SER A 215 -18.28 -3.89 7.64
C SER A 215 -19.26 -4.64 8.54
N LYS A 216 -18.77 -5.61 9.33
CA LYS A 216 -19.55 -6.41 10.29
C LYS A 216 -19.50 -5.87 11.71
N GLU A 217 -18.54 -5.00 12.01
CA GLU A 217 -18.41 -4.35 13.31
C GLU A 217 -19.38 -3.17 13.42
N HIS A 218 -20.20 -3.15 14.49
CA HIS A 218 -21.12 -2.05 14.80
C HIS A 218 -20.70 -1.40 16.13
N VAL A 219 -19.50 -0.84 16.14
CA VAL A 219 -18.92 -0.10 17.27
C VAL A 219 -18.80 1.38 16.90
N LYS A 220 -18.90 2.27 17.89
CA LYS A 220 -18.69 3.70 17.65
C LYS A 220 -17.20 3.98 17.39
N LEU A 221 -16.91 4.56 16.23
CA LEU A 221 -15.58 5.06 15.89
C LEU A 221 -15.45 6.53 16.32
N THR A 222 -14.28 6.87 16.86
CA THR A 222 -13.90 8.25 17.17
C THR A 222 -12.56 8.53 16.50
N PRO A 223 -12.42 9.65 15.75
CA PRO A 223 -11.14 9.99 15.14
C PRO A 223 -10.08 10.20 16.21
N THR A 224 -8.91 9.58 16.00
CA THR A 224 -7.73 9.63 16.87
C THR A 224 -6.64 10.54 16.30
N LEU A 225 -6.75 10.89 15.01
CA LEU A 225 -5.85 11.80 14.33
C LEU A 225 -6.62 13.02 13.83
N SER A 226 -6.08 14.22 14.07
CA SER A 226 -6.64 15.46 13.55
C SER A 226 -5.56 16.49 13.27
N VAL A 227 -5.81 17.36 12.28
CA VAL A 227 -4.91 18.49 11.97
C VAL A 227 -4.73 19.42 13.17
N LYS A 228 -5.81 19.64 13.94
CA LYS A 228 -5.80 20.50 15.12
C LYS A 228 -4.83 19.97 16.19
N GLU A 229 -4.90 18.68 16.51
CA GLU A 229 -4.02 18.07 17.52
C GLU A 229 -2.58 17.98 17.01
N ALA A 230 -2.39 17.68 15.73
CA ALA A 230 -1.07 17.69 15.11
C ALA A 230 -0.39 19.06 15.20
N GLN A 231 -1.11 20.15 14.95
CA GLN A 231 -0.57 21.51 15.09
C GLN A 231 -0.17 21.86 16.53
N ALA A 232 -0.81 21.24 17.53
CA ALA A 232 -0.51 21.43 18.94
C ALA A 232 0.57 20.48 19.49
N CYS A 233 1.03 19.48 18.73
CA CYS A 233 2.00 18.51 19.23
C CYS A 233 3.40 19.11 19.41
N ASP A 234 4.21 18.53 20.30
CA ASP A 234 5.58 18.97 20.58
C ASP A 234 6.61 18.25 19.70
N LEU A 235 6.54 18.49 18.39
CA LEU A 235 7.56 18.04 17.43
C LEU A 235 8.38 19.22 16.91
N GLU A 236 9.67 19.02 16.68
CA GLU A 236 10.56 19.98 16.03
C GLU A 236 10.74 19.65 14.55
N LYS A 237 10.89 20.69 13.72
CA LYS A 237 11.14 20.51 12.28
C LYS A 237 12.62 20.17 12.10
N ILE A 238 12.90 19.09 11.38
CA ILE A 238 14.25 18.68 11.04
C ILE A 238 14.43 18.70 9.52
N HIS A 239 15.68 18.87 9.09
CA HIS A 239 16.10 18.73 7.70
C HIS A 239 17.13 17.60 7.59
N LEU A 240 17.04 16.80 6.54
CA LEU A 240 17.92 15.67 6.30
C LEU A 240 18.60 15.80 4.94
N ASP A 241 19.89 16.12 4.94
CA ASP A 241 20.73 15.84 3.78
C ASP A 241 20.94 14.31 3.63
N GLU A 242 21.62 13.87 2.57
CA GLU A 242 21.80 12.43 2.33
C GLU A 242 22.52 11.73 3.49
N LYS A 243 23.53 12.36 4.09
CA LYS A 243 24.32 11.76 5.18
C LYS A 243 23.48 11.63 6.45
N ALA A 244 22.76 12.68 6.81
CA ALA A 244 21.85 12.68 7.94
C ALA A 244 20.72 11.68 7.73
N PHE A 245 20.14 11.62 6.53
CA PHE A 245 19.14 10.60 6.17
C PHE A 245 19.68 9.19 6.41
N ARG A 246 20.85 8.87 5.83
CA ARG A 246 21.48 7.55 5.98
C ARG A 246 21.74 7.22 7.44
N TRP A 247 22.26 8.17 8.22
CA TRP A 247 22.49 8.00 9.65
C TRP A 247 21.19 7.71 10.41
N HIS A 248 20.22 8.61 10.33
CA HIS A 248 18.95 8.48 11.06
C HIS A 248 18.12 7.26 10.64
N HIS A 249 18.20 6.85 9.37
CA HIS A 249 17.59 5.61 8.92
C HIS A 249 18.28 4.39 9.52
N ASN A 250 19.63 4.37 9.59
CA ASN A 250 20.37 3.24 10.10
C ASN A 250 20.25 3.05 11.63
N GLU A 251 20.00 4.12 12.37
CA GLU A 251 19.70 4.04 13.81
C GLU A 251 18.36 3.33 14.11
N ASP A 252 17.46 3.23 13.13
CA ASP A 252 16.21 2.48 13.24
C ASP A 252 16.40 1.06 12.68
N GLN A 253 16.88 0.14 13.52
CA GLN A 253 17.15 -1.25 13.13
C GLN A 253 15.95 -1.92 12.45
N MET A 254 14.75 -1.71 13.01
CA MET A 254 13.51 -2.26 12.46
C MET A 254 13.29 -1.78 11.03
N ALA A 255 13.44 -0.48 10.79
CA ALA A 255 13.23 0.11 9.48
C ALA A 255 14.26 -0.39 8.45
N VAL A 256 15.54 -0.50 8.82
CA VAL A 256 16.59 -1.03 7.94
C VAL A 256 16.26 -2.45 7.50
N GLU A 257 15.96 -3.33 8.46
CA GLU A 257 15.68 -4.73 8.19
C GLU A 257 14.41 -4.90 7.37
N LYS A 258 13.33 -4.18 7.72
CA LYS A 258 12.04 -4.30 7.03
C LYS A 258 12.03 -3.67 5.64
N LEU A 259 12.75 -2.57 5.42
CA LEU A 259 12.94 -2.02 4.08
C LEU A 259 13.67 -3.03 3.20
N SER A 260 14.80 -3.54 3.68
CA SER A 260 15.64 -4.49 2.96
C SER A 260 14.91 -5.80 2.64
N ASP A 261 14.20 -6.38 3.63
CA ASP A 261 13.38 -7.57 3.45
C ASP A 261 12.19 -7.34 2.51
N GLY A 262 11.53 -6.18 2.63
CA GLY A 262 10.41 -5.80 1.77
C GLY A 262 10.78 -5.77 0.29
N ILE A 263 11.91 -5.15 -0.04
CA ILE A 263 12.44 -5.09 -1.41
C ILE A 263 12.72 -6.50 -1.95
N ARG A 264 13.41 -7.35 -1.16
CA ARG A 264 13.70 -8.74 -1.57
C ARG A 264 12.44 -9.55 -1.83
N ARG A 265 11.40 -9.39 -1.01
CA ARG A 265 10.13 -10.10 -1.19
C ARG A 265 9.40 -9.67 -2.46
N PHE A 266 9.32 -8.37 -2.73
CA PHE A 266 8.70 -7.88 -3.97
C PHE A 266 9.48 -8.32 -5.21
N ALA A 267 10.81 -8.28 -5.16
CA ALA A 267 11.63 -8.82 -6.25
C ALA A 267 11.38 -10.32 -6.47
N ALA A 268 11.30 -11.10 -5.40
CA ALA A 268 11.03 -12.53 -5.49
C ALA A 268 9.63 -12.83 -6.08
N ASP A 269 8.62 -12.01 -5.76
CA ASP A 269 7.28 -12.17 -6.32
C ASP A 269 7.20 -11.71 -7.78
N ALA A 270 7.94 -10.67 -8.17
CA ALA A 270 8.09 -10.29 -9.58
C ALA A 270 8.72 -11.44 -10.41
N VAL A 271 9.78 -12.07 -9.91
CA VAL A 271 10.40 -13.23 -10.57
C VAL A 271 9.44 -14.42 -10.67
N LYS A 272 8.59 -14.65 -9.66
CA LYS A 272 7.55 -15.69 -9.75
C LYS A 272 6.51 -15.38 -10.82
N LEU A 273 6.12 -14.11 -10.95
CA LEU A 273 5.20 -13.66 -11.98
C LEU A 273 5.80 -13.83 -13.38
N GLU A 274 7.05 -13.43 -13.57
CA GLU A 274 7.78 -13.62 -14.82
C GLU A 274 7.91 -15.10 -15.18
N ARG A 275 8.18 -15.98 -14.20
CA ARG A 275 8.22 -17.43 -14.42
C ARG A 275 6.85 -17.97 -14.84
N MET A 276 5.77 -17.55 -14.18
CA MET A 276 4.40 -17.93 -14.55
C MET A 276 4.08 -17.51 -15.98
N LEU A 277 4.48 -16.29 -16.38
CA LEU A 277 4.32 -15.80 -17.75
C LEU A 277 5.19 -16.58 -18.73
N LYS A 278 6.45 -16.90 -18.37
CA LYS A 278 7.34 -17.73 -19.18
C LYS A 278 6.72 -19.10 -19.49
N GLU A 279 6.20 -19.78 -18.46
CA GLU A 279 5.51 -21.06 -18.62
C GLU A 279 4.28 -20.89 -19.54
N ARG A 280 3.47 -19.85 -19.33
CA ARG A 280 2.31 -19.58 -20.19
C ARG A 280 2.68 -19.26 -21.65
N MET A 281 3.84 -18.64 -21.87
CA MET A 281 4.29 -18.20 -23.20
C MET A 281 4.97 -19.32 -23.99
N PHE A 282 5.80 -20.12 -23.32
CA PHE A 282 6.78 -20.99 -23.98
C PHE A 282 6.74 -22.45 -23.51
N SER A 283 5.91 -22.82 -22.54
CA SER A 283 5.67 -24.23 -22.29
C SER A 283 4.95 -24.83 -23.50
N THR A 284 5.68 -25.66 -24.24
CA THR A 284 5.12 -26.58 -25.21
C THR A 284 4.10 -27.46 -24.49
N GLU A 285 2.88 -27.55 -25.02
CA GLU A 285 1.94 -28.60 -24.64
C GLU A 285 2.65 -29.95 -24.83
N ASN A 286 3.22 -30.51 -23.76
CA ASN A 286 3.56 -31.92 -23.72
C ASN A 286 2.25 -32.69 -23.61
N GLY A 287 1.61 -32.96 -24.75
CA GLY A 287 0.57 -33.96 -24.87
C GLY A 287 -0.73 -33.48 -25.49
N LYS A 288 -0.74 -33.34 -26.82
CA LYS A 288 -1.76 -33.95 -27.69
C LYS A 288 -1.10 -34.45 -28.97
#